data_AF-A0A971TMU3-F1
#
_entry.id   AF-A0A971TMU3-F1
#
_cell.length_a   1.000
_cell.length_b   1.000
_cell.length_c   1.000
_cell.angle_alpha   90.00
_cell.angle_beta   90.00
_cell.angle_gamma   90.00
#
_symmetry.space_group_name_H-M   'P 1'
#
loop_
_entity.id
_entity.type
_entity.pdbx_description
1 polymer ?
#
loop_
_entity_poly.entity_id
_entity_poly.type
_entity_poly.pdbx_seq_one_letter_code
_entity_poly.pdbx_strand_id
1 'polypeptide(L)'
;MPKRVLCGAVLVAVTCSASGVGAATITIYTDKTAWENAVGGQFLTEDFADDQLNPGISFVSSESGRVNSAQEYYQDVLASQSQNEPSTTWSFVPQITAYGGNWTLGGPGGSGNNLQVHVDDLSIYVGAISNSYNGGFWGFTSDTPLTSVRTVGGSGSHQQHYSLDDMVYSPVPEPATVGLLALGGLAVLRRKRG
;
A
#
# COMPACT_ATOMS: atom_id res chain seq x y z
N MET A 1 59.44 2.68 -36.96
CA MET A 1 58.04 3.18 -36.91
C MET A 1 57.29 2.46 -35.80
N PRO A 2 57.01 3.08 -34.64
CA PRO A 2 56.24 2.42 -33.59
C PRO A 2 54.73 2.61 -33.78
N LYS A 3 53.98 1.50 -33.77
CA LYS A 3 52.51 1.47 -33.81
C LYS A 3 51.96 1.90 -32.44
N ARG A 4 51.19 3.00 -32.41
CA ARG A 4 50.47 3.45 -31.21
C ARG A 4 49.15 2.68 -31.10
N VAL A 5 48.96 1.93 -30.02
CA VAL A 5 47.70 1.29 -29.66
C VAL A 5 46.88 2.31 -28.88
N LEU A 6 45.71 2.68 -29.40
CA LEU A 6 44.78 3.63 -28.80
C LEU A 6 43.80 2.85 -27.91
N CYS A 7 43.99 2.88 -26.59
CA CYS A 7 43.02 2.36 -25.63
C CYS A 7 41.87 3.38 -25.49
N GLY A 8 40.74 3.11 -26.14
CA GLY A 8 39.51 3.90 -25.96
C GLY A 8 38.88 3.58 -24.61
N ALA A 9 38.88 4.55 -23.70
CA ALA A 9 38.10 4.49 -22.46
C ALA A 9 36.62 4.74 -22.80
N VAL A 10 35.77 3.74 -22.56
CA VAL A 10 34.31 3.89 -22.64
C VAL A 10 33.84 4.59 -21.37
N LEU A 11 33.40 5.83 -21.51
CA LEU A 11 32.80 6.62 -20.44
C LEU A 11 31.33 6.18 -20.29
N VAL A 12 31.01 5.44 -19.23
CA VAL A 12 29.61 5.11 -18.89
C VAL A 12 29.02 6.33 -18.18
N ALA A 13 28.16 7.06 -18.87
CA ALA A 13 27.41 8.17 -18.29
C ALA A 13 26.29 7.61 -17.41
N VAL A 14 26.50 7.64 -16.09
CA VAL A 14 25.43 7.38 -15.11
C VAL A 14 24.58 8.65 -15.02
N THR A 15 23.45 8.67 -15.72
CA THR A 15 22.44 9.70 -15.56
C THR A 15 21.65 9.41 -14.29
N CYS A 16 22.06 10.02 -13.17
CA CYS A 16 21.21 10.08 -11.98
C CYS A 16 20.06 11.04 -12.26
N SER A 17 18.91 10.51 -12.66
CA SER A 17 17.66 11.28 -12.67
C SER A 17 17.29 11.61 -11.24
N ALA A 18 17.57 12.83 -10.79
CA ALA A 18 17.02 13.32 -9.54
C ALA A 18 15.50 13.53 -9.75
N SER A 19 14.69 12.59 -9.31
CA SER A 19 13.25 12.80 -9.16
C SER A 19 13.03 13.89 -8.13
N GLY A 20 12.52 15.05 -8.55
CA GLY A 20 12.08 16.08 -7.64
C GLY A 20 10.99 15.52 -6.72
N VAL A 21 11.17 15.64 -5.41
CA VAL A 21 10.15 15.28 -4.42
C VAL A 21 9.01 16.28 -4.53
N GLY A 22 8.01 15.96 -5.35
CA GLY A 22 6.70 16.58 -5.26
C GLY A 22 5.92 16.01 -4.07
N ALA A 23 4.97 16.77 -3.53
CA ALA A 23 3.99 16.19 -2.60
C ALA A 23 3.18 15.12 -3.34
N ALA A 24 2.91 13.98 -2.69
CA ALA A 24 2.20 12.89 -3.33
C ALA A 24 0.80 13.32 -3.79
N THR A 25 0.46 13.01 -5.03
CA THR A 25 -0.87 13.21 -5.58
C THR A 25 -1.70 11.97 -5.33
N ILE A 26 -2.78 12.13 -4.56
CA ILE A 26 -3.73 11.07 -4.24
C ILE A 26 -5.01 11.28 -5.06
N THR A 27 -5.49 10.21 -5.71
CA THR A 27 -6.78 10.20 -6.42
C THR A 27 -7.68 9.13 -5.82
N ILE A 28 -8.89 9.51 -5.38
CA ILE A 28 -9.86 8.63 -4.73
C ILE A 28 -10.85 8.09 -5.77
N TYR A 29 -11.24 6.83 -5.58
CA TYR A 29 -12.19 6.12 -6.43
C TYR A 29 -13.28 5.47 -5.57
N THR A 30 -14.53 5.61 -6.01
CA THR A 30 -15.68 4.88 -5.47
C THR A 30 -16.23 3.83 -6.45
N ASP A 31 -15.56 3.67 -7.58
CA ASP A 31 -15.87 2.70 -8.63
C ASP A 31 -14.64 1.81 -8.84
N LYS A 32 -14.80 0.50 -8.64
CA LYS A 32 -13.70 -0.48 -8.72
C LYS A 32 -13.12 -0.53 -10.12
N THR A 33 -13.95 -0.51 -11.16
CA THR A 33 -13.48 -0.57 -12.56
C THR A 33 -12.68 0.67 -12.93
N ALA A 34 -13.06 1.86 -12.48
CA ALA A 34 -12.27 3.07 -12.66
C ALA A 34 -10.91 2.98 -11.96
N TRP A 35 -10.87 2.43 -10.75
CA TRP A 35 -9.64 2.19 -10.00
C TRP A 35 -8.72 1.16 -10.70
N GLU A 36 -9.28 0.03 -11.15
CA GLU A 36 -8.55 -1.02 -11.88
C GLU A 36 -7.92 -0.48 -13.16
N ASN A 37 -8.65 0.36 -13.90
CA ASN A 37 -8.14 1.04 -15.08
C ASN A 37 -6.99 1.99 -14.74
N ALA A 38 -7.06 2.70 -13.60
CA ALA A 38 -6.01 3.62 -13.17
C ALA A 38 -4.71 2.91 -12.77
N VAL A 39 -4.79 1.70 -12.19
CA VAL A 39 -3.62 0.86 -11.88
C VAL A 39 -3.17 -0.02 -13.04
N GLY A 40 -3.82 0.07 -14.20
CA GLY A 40 -3.49 -0.73 -15.39
C GLY A 40 -3.70 -2.24 -15.19
N GLY A 41 -4.60 -2.63 -14.29
CA GLY A 41 -4.87 -4.02 -13.94
C GLY A 41 -3.73 -4.74 -13.21
N GLN A 42 -2.70 -4.02 -12.74
CA GLN A 42 -1.61 -4.58 -11.96
C GLN A 42 -1.87 -4.39 -10.47
N PHE A 43 -2.56 -5.35 -9.85
CA PHE A 43 -2.82 -5.35 -8.42
C PHE A 43 -2.94 -6.78 -7.90
N LEU A 44 -2.86 -6.91 -6.58
CA LEU A 44 -3.13 -8.12 -5.84
C LEU A 44 -4.39 -7.91 -4.98
N THR A 45 -5.06 -9.00 -4.66
CA THR A 45 -6.23 -9.01 -3.78
C THR A 45 -5.93 -9.88 -2.57
N GLU A 46 -6.20 -9.34 -1.39
CA GLU A 46 -6.36 -10.07 -0.14
C GLU A 46 -7.86 -10.31 0.08
N ASP A 47 -8.28 -11.58 -0.01
CA ASP A 47 -9.68 -12.01 0.10
C ASP A 47 -10.05 -12.43 1.52
N PHE A 48 -9.09 -12.47 2.46
CA PHE A 48 -9.31 -12.87 3.84
C PHE A 48 -9.95 -14.26 4.01
N ALA A 49 -9.77 -15.16 3.03
CA ALA A 49 -10.34 -16.51 3.07
C ALA A 49 -9.73 -17.40 4.17
N ASP A 50 -8.57 -17.01 4.71
CA ASP A 50 -7.94 -17.63 5.87
C ASP A 50 -7.24 -16.58 6.75
N ASP A 51 -6.64 -17.01 7.86
CA ASP A 51 -6.01 -16.10 8.83
C ASP A 51 -4.57 -15.68 8.43
N GLN A 52 -4.05 -16.15 7.29
CA GLN A 52 -2.76 -15.80 6.73
C GLN A 52 -2.91 -14.73 5.65
N LEU A 53 -2.38 -13.54 5.93
CA LEU A 53 -2.34 -12.47 4.94
C LEU A 53 -1.35 -12.80 3.82
N ASN A 54 -1.62 -12.24 2.65
CA ASN A 54 -0.71 -12.22 1.51
C ASN A 54 0.71 -11.79 1.95
N PRO A 55 1.76 -12.41 1.38
CA PRO A 55 3.14 -12.08 1.73
C PRO A 55 3.43 -10.58 1.58
N GLY A 56 4.03 -10.01 2.63
CA GLY A 56 4.37 -8.59 2.64
C GLY A 56 3.31 -7.66 3.23
N ILE A 57 2.14 -8.19 3.58
CA ILE A 57 1.11 -7.45 4.31
C ILE A 57 1.18 -7.78 5.80
N SER A 58 0.99 -6.77 6.64
CA SER A 58 0.62 -6.96 8.04
C SER A 58 -0.26 -5.83 8.52
N PHE A 59 -0.95 -6.00 9.64
CA PHE A 59 -1.67 -4.91 10.29
C PHE A 59 -1.40 -4.87 11.79
N VAL A 60 -1.57 -3.69 12.36
CA VAL A 60 -1.67 -3.47 13.80
C VAL A 60 -2.96 -2.71 14.07
N SER A 61 -3.84 -3.28 14.89
CA SER A 61 -5.01 -2.59 15.42
C SER A 61 -4.73 -2.20 16.87
N SER A 62 -5.12 -0.98 17.25
CA SER A 62 -5.11 -0.56 18.65
C SER A 62 -6.31 -1.09 19.44
N GLU A 63 -7.26 -1.75 18.77
CA GLU A 63 -8.53 -2.20 19.33
C GLU A 63 -8.72 -3.72 19.12
N SER A 64 -9.70 -4.15 18.33
CA SER A 64 -10.15 -5.55 18.22
C SER A 64 -10.05 -6.11 16.80
N GLY A 65 -9.23 -5.46 15.98
CA GLY A 65 -9.04 -5.74 14.58
C GLY A 65 -8.57 -7.16 14.33
N ARG A 66 -9.28 -7.88 13.47
CA ARG A 66 -8.97 -9.28 13.15
C ARG A 66 -9.52 -9.69 11.79
N VAL A 67 -8.84 -10.66 11.19
CA VAL A 67 -9.38 -11.42 10.07
C VAL A 67 -10.50 -12.34 10.57
N ASN A 68 -11.59 -12.42 9.80
CA ASN A 68 -12.72 -13.31 10.04
C ASN A 68 -12.85 -14.26 8.85
N SER A 69 -11.98 -15.26 8.81
CA SER A 69 -11.89 -16.23 7.71
C SER A 69 -13.20 -16.98 7.46
N ALA A 70 -14.05 -17.18 8.48
CA ALA A 70 -15.38 -17.79 8.31
C ALA A 70 -16.37 -16.93 7.49
N GLN A 71 -16.10 -15.63 7.37
CA GLN A 71 -16.92 -14.69 6.61
C GLN A 71 -16.11 -13.95 5.53
N GLU A 72 -14.85 -14.33 5.32
CA GLU A 72 -13.98 -13.83 4.25
C GLU A 72 -13.82 -12.29 4.28
N TYR A 73 -13.63 -11.71 5.47
CA TYR A 73 -13.34 -10.28 5.60
C TYR A 73 -12.49 -9.95 6.82
N TYR A 74 -11.81 -8.81 6.77
CA TYR A 74 -11.27 -8.15 7.94
C TYR A 74 -12.34 -7.31 8.66
N GLN A 75 -12.32 -7.26 9.98
CA GLN A 75 -13.21 -6.42 10.78
C GLN A 75 -12.51 -5.76 11.95
N ASP A 76 -12.96 -4.56 12.32
CA ASP A 76 -12.52 -3.85 13.52
C ASP A 76 -13.65 -2.98 14.10
N VAL A 77 -13.41 -2.54 15.33
CA VAL A 77 -14.25 -1.60 16.07
C VAL A 77 -13.36 -0.48 16.61
N LEU A 78 -13.44 0.69 15.98
CA LEU A 78 -12.67 1.87 16.37
C LEU A 78 -13.52 2.74 17.30
N ALA A 79 -13.32 2.57 18.60
CA ALA A 79 -14.14 3.19 19.63
C ALA A 79 -13.66 4.61 19.99
N SER A 80 -14.39 5.66 19.63
CA SER A 80 -13.99 7.06 19.88
C SER A 80 -13.79 7.47 21.35
N GLN A 81 -14.11 6.58 22.31
CA GLN A 81 -13.91 6.77 23.75
C GLN A 81 -12.71 5.99 24.31
N SER A 82 -11.92 5.29 23.48
CA SER A 82 -10.73 4.61 23.99
C SER A 82 -9.68 5.65 24.42
N GLN A 83 -8.80 5.27 25.36
CA GLN A 83 -7.78 6.18 25.90
C GLN A 83 -6.70 6.54 24.87
N ASN A 84 -6.63 5.79 23.77
CA ASN A 84 -5.73 6.00 22.64
C ASN A 84 -6.54 6.42 21.41
N GLU A 85 -5.90 7.01 20.40
CA GLU A 85 -6.57 7.25 19.12
C GLU A 85 -6.85 5.90 18.42
N PRO A 86 -8.12 5.46 18.30
CA PRO A 86 -8.44 4.11 17.85
C PRO A 86 -8.15 3.99 16.36
N SER A 87 -7.24 3.09 15.99
CA SER A 87 -6.80 2.94 14.61
C SER A 87 -6.36 1.55 14.22
N THR A 88 -6.37 1.31 12.91
CA THR A 88 -5.77 0.15 12.26
C THR A 88 -4.75 0.66 11.26
N THR A 89 -3.50 0.19 11.35
CA THR A 89 -2.45 0.51 10.38
C THR A 89 -2.09 -0.74 9.60
N TRP A 90 -2.34 -0.73 8.29
CA TRP A 90 -1.85 -1.71 7.33
C TRP A 90 -0.45 -1.34 6.86
N SER A 91 0.44 -2.32 6.80
CA SER A 91 1.83 -2.17 6.36
C SER A 91 2.13 -3.07 5.18
N PHE A 92 2.91 -2.56 4.22
CA PHE A 92 3.17 -3.21 2.93
C PHE A 92 4.68 -3.27 2.63
N VAL A 93 5.14 -4.45 2.23
CA VAL A 93 6.50 -4.71 1.72
C VAL A 93 6.41 -5.65 0.51
N PRO A 94 6.79 -5.23 -0.71
CA PRO A 94 7.31 -3.92 -1.07
C PRO A 94 6.27 -2.80 -0.94
N GLN A 95 6.71 -1.55 -1.11
CA GLN A 95 5.83 -0.38 -1.14
C GLN A 95 4.75 -0.52 -2.22
N ILE A 96 3.60 0.12 -2.02
CA ILE A 96 2.47 0.10 -2.94
C ILE A 96 2.22 1.50 -3.53
N THR A 97 1.50 1.60 -4.64
CA THR A 97 1.04 2.86 -5.26
C THR A 97 -0.48 2.98 -5.29
N ALA A 98 -1.21 1.96 -4.84
CA ALA A 98 -2.66 2.00 -4.77
C ALA A 98 -3.15 1.05 -3.68
N TYR A 99 -4.28 1.42 -3.06
CA TYR A 99 -4.94 0.68 -2.00
C TYR A 99 -6.45 0.86 -2.11
N GLY A 100 -7.22 -0.18 -1.81
CA GLY A 100 -8.68 -0.10 -1.78
C GLY A 100 -9.31 -1.40 -1.30
N GLY A 101 -10.62 -1.47 -1.37
CA GLY A 101 -11.37 -2.69 -1.10
C GLY A 101 -12.86 -2.42 -0.99
N ASN A 102 -13.60 -3.46 -0.64
CA ASN A 102 -15.02 -3.39 -0.36
C ASN A 102 -15.24 -3.08 1.12
N TRP A 103 -15.88 -1.95 1.40
CA TRP A 103 -16.09 -1.49 2.76
C TRP A 103 -17.56 -1.62 3.15
N THR A 104 -17.79 -2.06 4.39
CA THR A 104 -19.09 -1.95 5.04
C THR A 104 -18.88 -1.32 6.40
N LEU A 105 -19.57 -0.21 6.64
CA LEU A 105 -19.52 0.53 7.89
C LEU A 105 -20.86 0.38 8.61
N GLY A 106 -20.77 0.12 9.90
CA GLY A 106 -21.90 -0.24 10.75
C GLY A 106 -22.00 -1.73 11.04
N GLY A 107 -23.01 -2.10 11.83
CA GLY A 107 -23.17 -3.45 12.37
C GLY A 107 -23.96 -3.42 13.69
N PRO A 108 -24.04 -4.56 14.40
CA PRO A 108 -24.66 -4.62 15.72
C PRO A 108 -23.95 -3.67 16.69
N GLY A 109 -24.63 -2.58 17.08
CA GLY A 109 -24.02 -1.48 17.85
C GLY A 109 -24.18 -0.09 17.20
N GLY A 110 -24.50 -0.04 15.90
CA GLY A 110 -24.80 1.19 15.16
C GLY A 110 -23.74 1.56 14.11
N SER A 111 -24.06 2.55 13.29
CA SER A 111 -23.22 2.99 12.16
C SER A 111 -22.06 3.90 12.56
N GLY A 112 -21.88 4.22 13.84
CA GLY A 112 -20.74 4.99 14.33
C GLY A 112 -20.47 6.33 13.61
N ASN A 113 -19.19 6.68 13.53
CA ASN A 113 -18.65 7.88 12.88
C ASN A 113 -18.17 7.55 11.44
N ASN A 114 -17.59 8.49 10.69
CA ASN A 114 -16.94 8.09 9.43
C ASN A 114 -15.63 7.32 9.72
N LEU A 115 -15.08 6.62 8.73
CA LEU A 115 -13.74 6.04 8.81
C LEU A 115 -12.78 6.94 8.03
N GLN A 116 -11.82 7.54 8.72
CA GLN A 116 -10.82 8.41 8.12
C GLN A 116 -9.63 7.59 7.65
N VAL A 117 -9.18 7.81 6.43
CA VAL A 117 -8.05 7.10 5.81
C VAL A 117 -6.87 8.04 5.65
N HIS A 118 -5.72 7.59 6.12
CA HIS A 118 -4.46 8.31 6.09
C HIS A 118 -3.36 7.45 5.48
N VAL A 119 -2.36 8.12 4.92
CA VAL A 119 -1.10 7.52 4.49
C VAL A 119 -0.04 8.00 5.46
N ASP A 120 0.29 7.15 6.44
CA ASP A 120 1.03 7.53 7.65
C ASP A 120 2.46 7.97 7.36
N ASP A 121 3.13 7.27 6.46
CA ASP A 121 4.49 7.57 6.01
C ASP A 121 4.62 8.95 5.36
N LEU A 122 3.53 9.45 4.77
CA LEU A 122 3.47 10.79 4.17
C LEU A 122 2.73 11.80 5.05
N SER A 123 2.12 11.36 6.17
CA SER A 123 1.22 12.17 7.01
C SER A 123 0.10 12.85 6.20
N ILE A 124 -0.44 12.14 5.19
CA ILE A 124 -1.48 12.67 4.29
C ILE A 124 -2.84 12.12 4.72
N TYR A 125 -3.81 13.02 4.90
CA TYR A 125 -5.23 12.65 4.93
C TYR A 125 -5.71 12.37 3.50
N VAL A 126 -6.10 11.12 3.24
CA VAL A 126 -6.58 10.70 1.91
C VAL A 126 -8.05 11.07 1.76
N GLY A 127 -8.88 10.71 2.74
CA GLY A 127 -10.31 10.93 2.69
C GLY A 127 -11.06 10.22 3.81
N ALA A 128 -12.39 10.24 3.74
CA ALA A 128 -13.25 9.56 4.69
C ALA A 128 -14.29 8.69 3.98
N ILE A 129 -14.53 7.51 4.55
CA ILE A 129 -15.59 6.59 4.16
C ILE A 129 -16.80 6.89 5.05
N SER A 130 -17.94 7.18 4.41
CA SER A 130 -19.17 7.59 5.12
C SER A 130 -19.63 6.52 6.10
N ASN A 131 -20.17 6.91 7.24
CA ASN A 131 -20.71 5.98 8.23
C ASN A 131 -21.93 5.18 7.70
N SER A 132 -22.55 5.64 6.62
CA SER A 132 -23.64 4.98 5.89
C SER A 132 -23.18 4.05 4.77
N TYR A 133 -21.87 3.80 4.64
CA TYR A 133 -21.29 3.06 3.54
C TYR A 133 -21.57 1.56 3.73
N ASN A 134 -22.56 1.03 3.01
CA ASN A 134 -23.12 -0.31 3.24
C ASN A 134 -22.85 -1.25 2.05
N GLY A 135 -21.59 -1.61 1.88
CA GLY A 135 -21.12 -2.40 0.74
C GLY A 135 -20.82 -1.51 -0.47
N GLY A 136 -19.57 -1.54 -0.92
CA GLY A 136 -19.12 -0.79 -2.09
C GLY A 136 -17.60 -0.66 -2.11
N PHE A 137 -17.08 -0.27 -3.27
CA PHE A 137 -15.64 -0.06 -3.42
C PHE A 137 -15.24 1.35 -2.98
N TRP A 138 -14.24 1.43 -2.11
CA TRP A 138 -13.52 2.67 -1.85
C TRP A 138 -12.02 2.40 -1.89
N GLY A 139 -11.29 3.22 -2.62
CA GLY A 139 -9.85 3.11 -2.74
C GLY A 139 -9.22 4.37 -3.31
N PHE A 140 -7.90 4.36 -3.41
CA PHE A 140 -7.13 5.45 -3.99
C PHE A 140 -5.91 4.95 -4.75
N THR A 141 -5.37 5.82 -5.60
CA THR A 141 -4.05 5.69 -6.22
C THR A 141 -3.16 6.83 -5.75
N SER A 142 -1.86 6.58 -5.71
CA SER A 142 -0.80 7.53 -5.37
C SER A 142 0.26 7.53 -6.46
N ASP A 143 0.75 8.70 -6.84
CA ASP A 143 1.94 8.84 -7.71
C ASP A 143 3.26 8.57 -6.97
N THR A 144 3.20 8.47 -5.64
CA THR A 144 4.34 8.25 -4.75
C THR A 144 4.16 6.91 -4.02
N PRO A 145 5.18 6.03 -4.01
CA PRO A 145 5.14 4.77 -3.27
C PRO A 145 4.90 5.01 -1.77
N LEU A 146 4.05 4.17 -1.18
CA LEU A 146 3.72 4.20 0.24
C LEU A 146 3.92 2.85 0.92
N THR A 147 4.27 2.88 2.20
CA THR A 147 4.47 1.68 3.03
C THR A 147 3.29 1.36 3.92
N SER A 148 2.41 2.33 4.19
CA SER A 148 1.35 2.14 5.17
C SER A 148 0.08 2.93 4.88
N VAL A 149 -1.04 2.32 5.23
CA VAL A 149 -2.37 2.95 5.20
C VAL A 149 -3.00 2.80 6.58
N ARG A 150 -3.41 3.92 7.17
CA ARG A 150 -4.01 3.96 8.50
C ARG A 150 -5.46 4.38 8.43
N THR A 151 -6.32 3.61 9.06
CA THR A 151 -7.73 3.95 9.26
C THR A 151 -7.98 4.35 10.70
N VAL A 152 -8.70 5.45 10.89
CA VAL A 152 -9.03 6.02 12.21
C VAL A 152 -10.54 6.21 12.29
N GLY A 153 -11.12 5.90 13.45
CA GLY A 153 -12.52 6.23 13.71
C GLY A 153 -12.69 7.75 13.74
N GLY A 154 -13.61 8.28 12.94
CA GLY A 154 -13.90 9.71 12.89
C GLY A 154 -14.35 10.28 14.23
N SER A 155 -14.40 11.61 14.31
CA SER A 155 -14.88 12.29 15.52
C SER A 155 -16.35 12.00 15.81
N GLY A 156 -16.67 11.75 17.08
CA GLY A 156 -18.05 11.50 17.54
C GLY A 156 -18.08 10.67 18.83
N SER A 157 -19.27 10.33 19.31
CA SER A 157 -19.46 9.60 20.58
C SER A 157 -19.75 8.11 20.42
N HIS A 158 -19.75 7.61 19.17
CA HIS A 158 -20.14 6.25 18.85
C HIS A 158 -18.93 5.44 18.37
N GLN A 159 -18.97 4.13 18.61
CA GLN A 159 -17.97 3.19 18.10
C GLN A 159 -18.16 3.02 16.60
N GLN A 160 -17.04 3.00 15.86
CA GLN A 160 -17.06 2.73 14.44
C GLN A 160 -16.78 1.26 14.16
N HIS A 161 -17.83 0.51 13.85
CA HIS A 161 -17.72 -0.84 13.31
C HIS A 161 -17.46 -0.76 11.81
N TYR A 162 -16.49 -1.52 11.31
CA TYR A 162 -16.34 -1.69 9.88
C TYR A 162 -15.84 -3.09 9.53
N SER A 163 -16.14 -3.51 8.31
CA SER A 163 -15.48 -4.60 7.63
C SER A 163 -14.85 -4.12 6.33
N LEU A 164 -13.74 -4.77 5.99
CA LEU A 164 -13.00 -4.63 4.74
C LEU A 164 -12.89 -6.01 4.11
N ASP A 165 -13.35 -6.12 2.89
CA ASP A 165 -13.33 -7.33 2.07
C ASP A 165 -12.66 -7.01 0.72
N ASP A 166 -12.14 -8.00 0.01
CA ASP A 166 -11.42 -7.86 -1.26
C ASP A 166 -10.42 -6.70 -1.22
N MET A 167 -9.52 -6.69 -0.23
CA MET A 167 -8.54 -5.61 -0.10
C MET A 167 -7.56 -5.67 -1.28
N VAL A 168 -7.59 -4.64 -2.12
CA VAL A 168 -6.75 -4.56 -3.33
C VAL A 168 -5.61 -3.58 -3.15
N TYR A 169 -4.44 -3.92 -3.70
CA TYR A 169 -3.26 -3.08 -3.62
C TYR A 169 -2.30 -3.31 -4.80
N SER A 170 -1.58 -2.27 -5.22
CA SER A 170 -0.65 -2.32 -6.36
C SER A 170 0.80 -2.20 -5.87
N PRO A 171 1.57 -3.30 -5.77
CA PRO A 171 2.97 -3.25 -5.35
C PRO A 171 3.87 -2.59 -6.41
N VAL A 172 4.83 -1.80 -5.95
CA VAL A 172 5.92 -1.27 -6.77
C VAL A 172 6.89 -2.40 -7.05
N PRO A 173 7.13 -2.76 -8.32
CA PRO A 173 8.13 -3.77 -8.65
C PRO A 173 9.50 -3.35 -8.15
N GLU A 174 10.22 -4.25 -7.46
CA GLU A 174 11.61 -3.98 -7.13
C GLU A 174 12.42 -3.76 -8.43
N PRO A 175 13.26 -2.72 -8.52
CA PRO A 175 14.07 -2.50 -9.70
C PRO A 175 14.96 -3.72 -9.98
N ALA A 176 14.84 -4.28 -11.18
CA ALA A 176 15.64 -5.42 -11.65
C ALA A 176 17.17 -5.19 -11.59
N THR A 177 17.60 -3.95 -11.34
CA THR A 177 18.98 -3.53 -11.12
C THR A 177 19.67 -4.31 -10.00
N VAL A 178 18.96 -4.74 -8.95
CA VAL A 178 19.54 -5.55 -7.87
C VAL A 178 20.02 -6.90 -8.40
N GLY A 179 19.24 -7.54 -9.28
CA GLY A 179 19.62 -8.77 -9.96
C GLY A 179 20.80 -8.59 -10.92
N LEU A 180 20.83 -7.47 -11.66
CA LEU A 180 21.91 -7.17 -12.60
C LEU A 180 23.25 -6.86 -11.91
N LEU A 181 23.23 -6.21 -10.74
CA LEU A 181 24.42 -5.96 -9.92
C LEU A 181 25.01 -7.27 -9.36
N ALA A 182 24.16 -8.20 -8.92
CA ALA A 182 24.60 -9.52 -8.46
C ALA A 182 25.26 -10.34 -9.59
N LEU A 183 24.63 -10.36 -10.77
CA LEU A 183 25.17 -11.07 -11.94
C LEU A 183 26.42 -10.39 -12.52
N GLY A 184 26.45 -9.07 -12.58
CA GLY A 184 27.60 -8.28 -13.03
C GLY A 184 28.81 -8.44 -12.11
N GLY A 185 28.60 -8.46 -10.78
CA GLY A 185 29.66 -8.70 -9.80
C GLY A 185 30.30 -10.08 -9.93
N LEU A 186 29.50 -11.12 -10.15
CA LEU A 186 29.98 -12.49 -10.38
C LEU A 186 30.79 -12.62 -11.67
N ALA A 187 30.38 -11.93 -12.75
CA ALA A 187 31.11 -11.93 -14.02
C ALA A 187 32.50 -11.26 -13.91
N VAL A 188 32.61 -10.18 -13.12
CA VAL A 188 33.88 -9.47 -12.88
C VAL A 188 34.82 -10.29 -11.99
N LEU A 189 34.29 -10.99 -10.99
CA LEU A 189 35.10 -11.85 -10.11
C LEU A 189 35.67 -13.07 -10.85
N ARG A 190 34.94 -13.61 -11.84
CA ARG A 190 35.42 -14.73 -12.66
C ARG A 190 36.58 -14.34 -13.59
N ARG A 191 36.70 -13.06 -13.95
CA ARG A 191 37.72 -12.57 -14.89
C ARG A 191 39.08 -12.27 -14.23
N LYS A 192 39.16 -12.25 -12.90
CA LYS A 192 40.41 -12.01 -12.14
C LYS A 192 41.20 -13.28 -11.78
N ARG A 193 40.74 -14.47 -12.20
CA ARG A 193 41.41 -15.76 -11.91
C ARG A 193 41.90 -16.50 -13.17
N GLY A 194 42.03 -15.80 -14.30
CA GLY A 194 42.62 -16.30 -15.55
C GLY A 194 43.90 -15.58 -15.90
#